data_AF-A0A7J6T4G8-F1
#
_entry.id   AF-A0A7J6T4G8-F1
#
_cell.length_a   1.000
_cell.length_b   1.000
_cell.length_c   1.000
_cell.angle_alpha   90.00
_cell.angle_beta   90.00
_cell.angle_gamma   90.00
#
_symmetry.space_group_name_H-M   'P 1'
#
loop_
_entity.id
_entity.type
_entity.pdbx_description
1 polymer ?
#
loop_
_entity_poly.entity_id
_entity_poly.type
_entity_poly.pdbx_seq_one_letter_code
_entity_poly.pdbx_strand_id
1 'polypeptide(L)'
;VLKCEQAPNTEVPEDTFAQTKKESEIAGAAMPRSYEKVYREAMLGGGQANERLGQFLDKDRKVCRFYAVMDDLSTEQYERRPFTIFYFISDDTIEIREQYPLNCGRDNFPIFFKRGRVAKDSMPVLGPSDPLPSPDVYYKVDDLYVGQTIRLVNNDLFIYDADAFTREYFKSIGIDLAPKRDVRLPEKIVPRPPTPPYTGYGSWDDSMGSVLNLVPKVPKKDMQKLLINEGKVLRFLAAFSNPEPEDVSRRFVFNYHLFDDTLSIHEPPQRNLGIVTGKF
;
A
#
# COMPACT_ATOMS: atom_id res chain seq x y z
N VAL A 1 47.25 -54.78 40.96
CA VAL A 1 45.97 -55.41 40.57
C VAL A 1 45.46 -54.64 39.35
N LEU A 2 45.75 -55.13 38.15
CA LEU A 2 45.26 -54.52 36.91
C LEU A 2 43.79 -54.89 36.77
N LYS A 3 42.89 -53.89 36.91
CA LYS A 3 41.48 -54.06 36.63
C LYS A 3 41.32 -54.13 35.11
N CYS A 4 41.13 -55.33 34.56
CA CYS A 4 40.66 -55.49 33.19
C CYS A 4 39.20 -55.02 33.14
N GLU A 5 38.97 -53.82 32.62
CA GLU A 5 37.63 -53.38 32.25
C GLU A 5 37.22 -54.10 30.97
N GLN A 6 36.03 -54.69 31.00
CA GLN A 6 35.47 -55.46 29.90
C GLN A 6 35.12 -54.50 28.76
N ALA A 7 35.50 -54.84 27.53
CA ALA A 7 35.19 -54.03 26.36
C ALA A 7 33.67 -53.83 26.21
N PRO A 8 33.21 -52.70 25.65
CA PRO A 8 31.78 -52.43 25.47
C PRO A 8 31.11 -53.54 24.66
N ASN A 9 29.84 -53.84 25.01
CA ASN A 9 29.07 -54.88 24.34
C ASN A 9 29.05 -54.65 22.82
N THR A 10 29.44 -55.68 22.08
CA THR A 10 29.33 -55.71 20.62
C THR A 10 27.87 -55.78 20.21
N GLU A 11 27.51 -55.04 19.15
CA GLU A 11 26.17 -55.07 18.59
C GLU A 11 25.80 -56.49 18.14
N VAL A 12 24.59 -56.92 18.51
CA VAL A 12 24.08 -58.24 18.15
C VAL A 12 23.85 -58.27 16.63
N PRO A 13 24.37 -59.27 15.91
CA PRO A 13 24.18 -59.36 14.46
C PRO A 13 22.69 -59.47 14.12
N GLU A 14 22.29 -58.79 13.04
CA GLU A 14 20.89 -58.77 12.63
C GLU A 14 20.40 -60.17 12.26
N ASP A 15 19.35 -60.63 12.96
CA ASP A 15 18.69 -61.90 12.70
C ASP A 15 17.70 -61.75 11.53
N THR A 16 18.06 -62.35 10.40
CA THR A 16 17.26 -62.36 9.17
C THR A 16 15.92 -63.06 9.36
N PHE A 17 15.82 -64.02 10.27
CA PHE A 17 14.55 -64.70 10.59
C PHE A 17 13.62 -63.79 11.40
N ALA A 18 14.16 -63.04 12.35
CA ALA A 18 13.37 -62.05 13.10
C ALA A 18 12.89 -60.89 12.20
N GLN A 19 13.69 -60.48 11.21
CA GLN A 19 13.28 -59.49 10.21
C GLN A 19 12.15 -60.01 9.32
N THR A 20 12.31 -61.19 8.71
CA THR A 20 11.25 -61.79 7.86
C THR A 20 9.98 -62.09 8.64
N LYS A 21 10.07 -62.51 9.91
CA LYS A 21 8.90 -62.68 10.77
C LYS A 21 8.20 -61.36 11.05
N LYS A 22 8.94 -60.30 11.40
CA LYS A 22 8.37 -58.96 11.58
C LYS A 22 7.70 -58.45 10.30
N GLU A 23 8.34 -58.62 9.14
CA GLU A 23 7.76 -58.26 7.84
C GLU A 23 6.46 -59.03 7.55
N SER A 24 6.40 -60.31 7.90
CA SER A 24 5.20 -61.14 7.73
C SER A 24 4.07 -60.75 8.70
N GLU A 25 4.39 -60.33 9.93
CA GLU A 25 3.42 -59.88 10.92
C GLU A 25 2.86 -58.48 10.60
N ILE A 26 3.67 -57.60 9.99
CA ILE A 26 3.25 -56.27 9.53
C ILE A 26 2.20 -56.39 8.40
N ALA A 27 2.23 -57.44 7.58
CA ALA A 27 1.31 -57.62 6.46
C ALA A 27 -0.18 -57.78 6.88
N GLY A 28 -0.46 -58.09 8.15
CA GLY A 28 -1.82 -58.20 8.70
C GLY A 28 -2.45 -56.88 9.16
N ALA A 29 -1.67 -55.80 9.29
CA ALA A 29 -2.15 -54.52 9.79
C ALA A 29 -2.62 -53.62 8.64
N ALA A 30 -3.94 -53.56 8.44
CA ALA A 30 -4.66 -52.50 7.72
C ALA A 30 -3.97 -51.99 6.44
N MET A 31 -3.72 -52.87 5.46
CA MET A 31 -3.31 -52.39 4.13
C MET A 31 -4.37 -51.41 3.60
N PRO A 32 -3.95 -50.28 2.98
CA PRO A 32 -4.88 -49.31 2.41
C PRO A 32 -5.79 -50.00 1.38
N ARG A 33 -7.04 -49.53 1.28
CA ARG A 33 -8.00 -50.09 0.33
C ARG A 33 -7.41 -50.04 -1.09
N SER A 34 -7.23 -51.19 -1.73
CA SER A 34 -6.76 -51.23 -3.12
C SER A 34 -7.82 -50.65 -4.06
N TYR A 35 -7.36 -50.06 -5.18
CA TYR A 35 -8.23 -49.51 -6.21
C TYR A 35 -9.30 -50.52 -6.67
N GLU A 36 -8.91 -51.77 -6.88
CA GLU A 36 -9.82 -52.82 -7.36
C GLU A 36 -10.94 -53.13 -6.35
N LYS A 37 -10.64 -53.08 -5.05
CA LYS A 37 -11.64 -53.28 -3.99
C LYS A 37 -12.65 -52.13 -3.98
N VAL A 38 -12.19 -50.89 -4.10
CA VAL A 38 -13.05 -49.69 -4.17
C VAL A 38 -13.93 -49.74 -5.43
N TYR A 39 -13.36 -50.13 -6.57
CA TYR A 39 -14.09 -50.26 -7.82
C TYR A 39 -15.19 -51.33 -7.76
N ARG A 40 -14.88 -52.52 -7.21
CA ARG A 40 -15.88 -53.58 -7.04
C ARG A 40 -16.99 -53.18 -6.07
N GLU A 41 -16.65 -52.52 -4.96
CA GLU A 41 -17.63 -52.01 -3.99
C GLU A 41 -18.58 -51.00 -4.65
N ALA A 42 -18.04 -50.06 -5.45
CA ALA A 42 -18.84 -49.09 -6.20
C ALA A 42 -19.74 -49.77 -7.26
N MET A 43 -19.23 -50.77 -7.99
CA MET A 43 -20.02 -51.54 -8.96
C MET A 43 -21.18 -52.32 -8.33
N LEU A 44 -21.01 -52.74 -7.07
CA LEU A 44 -22.06 -53.40 -6.28
C LEU A 44 -23.03 -52.40 -5.62
N GLY A 45 -22.92 -51.10 -5.92
CA GLY A 45 -23.76 -50.05 -5.34
C GLY A 45 -23.40 -49.67 -3.90
N GLY A 46 -22.21 -50.04 -3.43
CA GLY A 46 -21.69 -49.61 -2.14
C GLY A 46 -21.39 -48.10 -2.14
N GLY A 47 -21.71 -47.43 -1.04
CA GLY A 47 -21.39 -46.01 -0.85
C GLY A 47 -19.89 -45.81 -0.63
N GLN A 48 -19.30 -44.79 -1.25
CA GLN A 48 -17.93 -44.40 -0.94
C GLN A 48 -17.91 -43.63 0.39
N ALA A 49 -17.14 -44.12 1.36
CA ALA A 49 -16.87 -43.39 2.59
C ALA A 49 -16.09 -42.12 2.27
N ASN A 50 -16.70 -40.96 2.51
CA ASN A 50 -16.05 -39.67 2.32
C ASN A 50 -15.08 -39.43 3.48
N GLU A 51 -13.78 -39.64 3.25
CA GLU A 51 -12.73 -39.36 4.24
C GLU A 51 -12.75 -37.89 4.71
N ARG A 52 -13.24 -36.98 3.85
CA ARG A 52 -13.34 -35.54 4.11
C ARG A 52 -14.61 -35.09 4.84
N LEU A 53 -15.55 -36.00 5.11
CA LEU A 53 -16.81 -35.61 5.76
C LEU A 53 -16.56 -35.02 7.16
N GLY A 54 -15.59 -35.56 7.90
CA GLY A 54 -15.22 -35.01 9.22
C GLY A 54 -14.74 -33.56 9.14
N GLN A 55 -13.79 -33.28 8.26
CA GLN A 55 -13.28 -31.92 8.03
C GLN A 55 -14.40 -30.96 7.60
N PHE A 56 -15.31 -31.42 6.74
CA PHE A 56 -16.44 -30.62 6.30
C PHE A 56 -17.36 -30.23 7.46
N LEU A 57 -17.69 -31.18 8.34
CA LEU A 57 -18.57 -30.93 9.49
C LEU A 57 -17.92 -30.02 10.54
N ASP A 58 -16.63 -30.24 10.86
CA ASP A 58 -15.93 -29.47 11.90
C ASP A 58 -15.63 -28.02 11.49
N LYS A 59 -15.43 -27.82 10.19
CA LYS A 59 -15.00 -26.54 9.61
C LYS A 59 -16.06 -25.92 8.70
N ASP A 60 -17.31 -26.35 8.80
CA ASP A 60 -18.41 -25.79 8.03
C ASP A 60 -18.50 -24.27 8.26
N ARG A 61 -18.72 -23.52 7.16
CA ARG A 61 -18.83 -22.05 7.13
C ARG A 61 -17.61 -21.26 7.61
N LYS A 62 -16.49 -21.91 7.93
CA LYS A 62 -15.23 -21.22 8.27
C LYS A 62 -14.48 -20.89 6.98
N VAL A 63 -14.29 -19.60 6.72
CA VAL A 63 -13.63 -19.11 5.50
C VAL A 63 -12.56 -18.11 5.90
N CYS A 64 -11.32 -18.38 5.51
CA CYS A 64 -10.23 -17.42 5.65
C CYS A 64 -10.31 -16.44 4.47
N ARG A 65 -10.43 -15.16 4.78
CA ARG A 65 -10.42 -14.08 3.80
C ARG A 65 -9.11 -13.30 3.86
N PHE A 66 -8.49 -13.12 2.70
CA PHE A 66 -7.29 -12.34 2.50
C PHE A 66 -7.52 -11.23 1.47
N TYR A 67 -6.82 -10.12 1.66
CA TYR A 67 -6.80 -9.01 0.73
C TYR A 67 -5.47 -9.00 -0.01
N ALA A 68 -5.55 -9.00 -1.33
CA ALA A 68 -4.40 -9.04 -2.21
C ALA A 68 -4.46 -7.92 -3.26
N VAL A 69 -3.32 -7.62 -3.85
CA VAL A 69 -3.21 -6.74 -5.01
C VAL A 69 -2.40 -7.43 -6.10
N MET A 70 -2.77 -7.19 -7.35
CA MET A 70 -2.03 -7.59 -8.54
C MET A 70 -1.50 -6.33 -9.20
N ASP A 71 -0.20 -6.29 -9.47
CA ASP A 71 0.39 -5.24 -10.29
C ASP A 71 0.25 -5.63 -11.76
N ASP A 72 -0.66 -4.98 -12.47
CA ASP A 72 -0.84 -5.21 -13.89
C ASP A 72 0.21 -4.42 -14.70
N LEU A 73 1.29 -5.14 -15.03
CA LEU A 73 2.37 -4.66 -15.89
C LEU A 73 2.04 -4.76 -17.38
N SER A 74 0.93 -5.40 -17.77
CA SER A 74 0.58 -5.60 -19.17
C SER A 74 -0.02 -4.34 -19.81
N THR A 75 -0.63 -3.47 -18.99
CA THR A 75 -1.25 -2.22 -19.43
C THR A 75 -0.28 -1.05 -19.23
N GLU A 76 -0.18 -0.14 -20.22
CA GLU A 76 0.72 1.04 -20.17
C GLU A 76 0.49 1.96 -18.97
N GLN A 77 -0.72 1.94 -18.40
CA GLN A 77 -1.15 2.80 -17.32
C GLN A 77 -0.67 2.34 -15.94
N TYR A 78 0.00 1.17 -15.83
CA TYR A 78 0.40 0.52 -14.58
C TYR A 78 -0.70 0.58 -13.52
N GLU A 79 -1.56 -0.44 -13.51
CA GLU A 79 -2.69 -0.47 -12.59
C GLU A 79 -2.46 -1.50 -11.49
N ARG A 80 -2.60 -1.07 -10.24
CA ARG A 80 -2.65 -1.98 -9.09
C ARG A 80 -4.10 -2.39 -8.83
N ARG A 81 -4.44 -3.63 -9.19
CA ARG A 81 -5.79 -4.19 -9.12
C ARG A 81 -6.03 -4.88 -7.77
N PRO A 82 -7.06 -4.51 -6.99
CA PRO A 82 -7.36 -5.16 -5.72
C PRO A 82 -8.15 -6.47 -5.91
N PHE A 83 -7.75 -7.50 -5.17
CA PHE A 83 -8.37 -8.82 -5.15
C PHE A 83 -8.70 -9.25 -3.71
N THR A 84 -9.73 -10.08 -3.59
CA THR A 84 -10.10 -10.75 -2.34
C THR A 84 -9.99 -12.25 -2.57
N ILE A 85 -9.18 -12.92 -1.75
CA ILE A 85 -8.97 -14.37 -1.80
C ILE A 85 -9.78 -14.99 -0.66
N PHE A 86 -10.64 -15.94 -0.99
CA PHE A 86 -11.40 -16.74 -0.04
C PHE A 86 -10.83 -18.16 -0.02
N TYR A 87 -10.38 -18.61 1.13
CA TYR A 87 -9.97 -19.98 1.36
C TYR A 87 -11.01 -20.68 2.23
N PHE A 88 -11.60 -21.75 1.71
CA PHE A 88 -12.59 -22.56 2.41
C PHE A 88 -11.89 -23.71 3.14
N ILE A 89 -11.91 -23.68 4.47
CA ILE A 89 -11.16 -24.64 5.30
C ILE A 89 -11.83 -26.02 5.32
N SER A 90 -13.11 -26.10 4.93
CA SER A 90 -13.88 -27.35 4.90
C SER A 90 -13.48 -28.28 3.75
N ASP A 91 -13.02 -27.74 2.62
CA ASP A 91 -12.71 -28.51 1.40
C ASP A 91 -11.38 -28.14 0.74
N ASP A 92 -10.59 -27.26 1.36
CA ASP A 92 -9.30 -26.77 0.87
C ASP A 92 -9.38 -26.18 -0.56
N THR A 93 -10.44 -25.42 -0.79
CA THR A 93 -10.68 -24.72 -2.05
C THR A 93 -10.46 -23.22 -1.92
N ILE A 94 -10.06 -22.60 -3.03
CA ILE A 94 -9.81 -21.17 -3.13
C ILE A 94 -10.79 -20.57 -4.15
N GLU A 95 -11.35 -19.42 -3.81
CA GLU A 95 -12.11 -18.57 -4.72
C GLU A 95 -11.47 -17.18 -4.72
N ILE A 96 -11.24 -16.61 -5.90
CA ILE A 96 -10.59 -15.31 -6.05
C ILE A 96 -11.60 -14.36 -6.67
N ARG A 97 -11.80 -13.21 -6.03
CA ARG A 97 -12.67 -12.15 -6.53
C ARG A 97 -11.91 -10.87 -6.82
N GLU A 98 -12.14 -10.28 -7.99
CA GLU A 98 -11.65 -8.94 -8.31
C GLU A 98 -12.56 -7.89 -7.63
N GLN A 99 -11.96 -6.83 -7.09
CA GLN A 99 -12.68 -5.69 -6.57
C GLN A 99 -12.60 -4.56 -7.58
N TYR A 100 -13.73 -4.14 -8.13
CA TYR A 100 -13.79 -3.05 -9.11
C TYR A 100 -13.97 -1.70 -8.43
N PRO A 101 -12.96 -0.79 -8.48
CA PRO A 101 -13.16 0.57 -8.04
C PRO A 101 -14.12 1.31 -8.99
N LEU A 102 -14.74 2.36 -8.47
CA LEU A 102 -15.60 3.26 -9.25
C LEU A 102 -14.83 3.81 -10.46
N ASN A 103 -15.48 3.87 -11.61
CA ASN A 103 -14.92 4.36 -12.87
C ASN A 103 -13.67 3.61 -13.38
N CYS A 104 -13.50 2.32 -13.06
CA CYS A 104 -12.38 1.51 -13.58
C CYS A 104 -12.51 1.12 -15.06
N GLY A 105 -13.68 1.30 -15.68
CA GLY A 105 -13.91 0.99 -17.10
C GLY A 105 -13.92 -0.50 -17.46
N ARG A 106 -13.82 -1.41 -16.48
CA ARG A 106 -13.98 -2.85 -16.67
C ARG A 106 -15.44 -3.27 -16.47
N ASP A 107 -15.84 -4.32 -17.16
CA ASP A 107 -17.11 -4.98 -16.89
C ASP A 107 -17.06 -5.67 -15.52
N ASN A 108 -18.20 -5.71 -14.84
CA ASN A 108 -18.30 -6.18 -13.46
C ASN A 108 -18.40 -7.71 -13.42
N PHE A 109 -17.28 -8.39 -13.61
CA PHE A 109 -17.15 -9.83 -13.43
C PHE A 109 -16.37 -10.14 -12.14
N PRO A 110 -17.03 -10.09 -10.97
CA PRO A 110 -16.34 -10.16 -9.69
C PRO A 110 -15.63 -11.49 -9.44
N ILE A 111 -15.99 -12.57 -10.13
CA ILE A 111 -15.35 -13.89 -9.97
C ILE A 111 -14.19 -13.98 -10.96
N PHE A 112 -12.97 -13.85 -10.43
CA PHE A 112 -11.74 -14.03 -11.22
C PHE A 112 -11.38 -15.51 -11.33
N PHE A 113 -11.48 -16.25 -10.23
CA PHE A 113 -11.31 -17.70 -10.19
C PHE A 113 -12.48 -18.31 -9.44
N LYS A 114 -13.22 -19.20 -10.12
CA LYS A 114 -14.31 -19.96 -9.51
C LYS A 114 -13.73 -20.88 -8.43
N ARG A 115 -14.47 -21.05 -7.33
CA ARG A 115 -14.11 -21.95 -6.23
C ARG A 115 -13.59 -23.30 -6.74
N GLY A 116 -12.35 -23.61 -6.41
CA GLY A 116 -11.66 -24.81 -6.84
C GLY A 116 -10.32 -24.97 -6.13
N ARG A 117 -9.69 -26.13 -6.29
CA ARG A 117 -8.35 -26.37 -5.73
C ARG A 117 -7.31 -25.81 -6.69
N VAL A 118 -6.36 -25.04 -6.16
CA VAL A 118 -5.28 -24.43 -6.96
C VAL A 118 -3.98 -25.16 -6.66
N ALA A 119 -3.29 -25.63 -7.70
CA ALA A 119 -1.99 -26.27 -7.58
C ALA A 119 -0.90 -25.23 -7.34
N LYS A 120 0.13 -25.58 -6.54
CA LYS A 120 1.29 -24.73 -6.28
C LYS A 120 2.15 -24.53 -7.53
N ASP A 121 2.42 -25.65 -8.21
CA ASP A 121 3.21 -25.70 -9.43
C ASP A 121 2.33 -25.92 -10.66
N SER A 122 2.92 -25.68 -11.84
CA SER A 122 2.29 -25.99 -13.12
C SER A 122 2.10 -27.49 -13.24
N MET A 123 0.88 -27.95 -13.02
CA MET A 123 0.51 -29.35 -13.21
C MET A 123 0.42 -29.68 -14.71
N PRO A 124 0.89 -30.88 -15.13
CA PRO A 124 0.60 -31.37 -16.47
C PRO A 124 -0.91 -31.50 -16.67
N VAL A 125 -1.35 -31.30 -17.92
CA VAL A 125 -2.76 -31.53 -18.28
C VAL A 125 -3.05 -33.02 -18.13
N LEU A 126 -3.88 -33.36 -17.17
CA LEU A 126 -4.28 -34.74 -16.90
C LEU A 126 -5.35 -35.17 -17.91
N GLY A 127 -5.13 -36.34 -18.51
CA GLY A 127 -6.14 -37.04 -19.28
C GLY A 127 -7.17 -37.75 -18.39
N PRO A 128 -8.26 -38.28 -18.98
CA PRO A 128 -9.33 -38.96 -18.22
C PRO A 128 -8.86 -40.20 -17.44
N SER A 129 -7.73 -40.79 -17.80
CA SER A 129 -7.18 -42.01 -17.19
C SER A 129 -6.00 -41.74 -16.26
N ASP A 130 -5.55 -40.48 -16.16
CA ASP A 130 -4.41 -40.16 -15.31
C ASP A 130 -4.81 -40.15 -13.83
N PRO A 131 -3.90 -40.58 -12.93
CA PRO A 131 -4.18 -40.59 -11.51
C PRO A 131 -4.37 -39.16 -10.99
N LEU A 132 -5.32 -39.00 -10.07
CA LEU A 132 -5.55 -37.72 -9.41
C LEU A 132 -4.30 -37.29 -8.62
N PRO A 133 -3.93 -36.00 -8.64
CA PRO A 133 -2.79 -35.50 -7.89
C PRO A 133 -2.99 -35.69 -6.39
N SER A 134 -1.88 -35.94 -5.70
CA SER A 134 -1.88 -35.99 -4.24
C SER A 134 -2.33 -34.64 -3.66
N PRO A 135 -2.93 -34.63 -2.45
CA PRO A 135 -3.47 -33.41 -1.87
C PRO A 135 -2.40 -32.36 -1.54
N ASP A 136 -1.13 -32.76 -1.42
CA ASP A 136 -0.02 -31.87 -1.06
C ASP A 136 0.45 -30.95 -2.19
N VAL A 137 0.06 -31.25 -3.44
CA VAL A 137 0.36 -30.41 -4.61
C VAL A 137 -0.47 -29.12 -4.61
N TYR A 138 -1.57 -29.10 -3.87
CA TYR A 138 -2.47 -27.95 -3.79
C TYR A 138 -2.06 -26.99 -2.69
N TYR A 139 -2.40 -25.71 -2.85
CA TYR A 139 -2.24 -24.72 -1.81
C TYR A 139 -3.05 -25.07 -0.57
N LYS A 140 -2.41 -24.98 0.59
CA LYS A 140 -3.04 -25.10 1.91
C LYS A 140 -3.15 -23.72 2.56
N VAL A 141 -3.90 -23.63 3.66
CA VAL A 141 -3.98 -22.39 4.46
C VAL A 141 -2.58 -21.94 4.89
N ASP A 142 -1.73 -22.89 5.23
CA ASP A 142 -0.39 -22.65 5.77
C ASP A 142 0.57 -22.02 4.76
N ASP A 143 0.20 -21.93 3.48
CA ASP A 143 0.99 -21.28 2.43
C ASP A 143 0.61 -19.79 2.24
N LEU A 144 -0.46 -19.32 2.89
CA LEU A 144 -1.03 -17.98 2.70
C LEU A 144 -0.64 -17.04 3.85
N TYR A 145 0.40 -16.22 3.63
CA TYR A 145 0.89 -15.24 4.61
C TYR A 145 0.68 -13.79 4.18
N VAL A 146 0.43 -12.92 5.15
CA VAL A 146 0.41 -11.46 4.94
C VAL A 146 1.84 -10.97 4.69
N GLY A 147 2.03 -10.23 3.61
CA GLY A 147 3.32 -9.69 3.18
C GLY A 147 4.07 -10.56 2.16
N GLN A 148 3.49 -11.69 1.73
CA GLN A 148 4.06 -12.55 0.70
C GLN A 148 3.37 -12.36 -0.65
N THR A 149 4.13 -12.52 -1.74
CA THR A 149 3.60 -12.66 -3.09
C THR A 149 3.38 -14.15 -3.39
N ILE A 150 2.16 -14.51 -3.73
CA ILE A 150 1.75 -15.87 -4.07
C ILE A 150 1.34 -15.95 -5.54
N ARG A 151 1.71 -17.04 -6.22
CA ARG A 151 1.33 -17.25 -7.62
C ARG A 151 0.10 -18.13 -7.71
N LEU A 152 -1.07 -17.50 -7.94
CA LEU A 152 -2.34 -18.20 -8.09
C LEU A 152 -2.84 -18.05 -9.53
N VAL A 153 -3.17 -19.18 -10.18
CA VAL A 153 -3.73 -19.18 -11.55
C VAL A 153 -2.84 -18.41 -12.53
N ASN A 154 -1.53 -18.64 -12.47
CA ASN A 154 -0.50 -17.97 -13.27
C ASN A 154 -0.38 -16.44 -13.07
N ASN A 155 -0.99 -15.88 -12.04
CA ASN A 155 -0.87 -14.46 -11.69
C ASN A 155 -0.22 -14.29 -10.31
N ASP A 156 0.66 -13.30 -10.20
CA ASP A 156 1.34 -12.97 -8.96
C ASP A 156 0.47 -12.00 -8.14
N LEU A 157 0.00 -12.48 -6.99
CA LEU A 157 -0.86 -11.74 -6.07
C LEU A 157 -0.09 -11.43 -4.80
N PHE A 158 0.02 -10.16 -4.45
CA PHE A 158 0.63 -9.72 -3.21
C PHE A 158 -0.42 -9.59 -2.11
N ILE A 159 -0.35 -10.45 -1.10
CA ILE A 159 -1.27 -10.43 0.05
C ILE A 159 -0.81 -9.34 1.03
N TYR A 160 -1.63 -8.31 1.24
CA TYR A 160 -1.27 -7.17 2.08
C TYR A 160 -2.04 -7.10 3.40
N ASP A 161 -3.18 -7.78 3.50
CA ASP A 161 -3.99 -7.82 4.72
C ASP A 161 -4.80 -9.14 4.82
N ALA A 162 -5.28 -9.44 6.02
CA ALA A 162 -6.10 -10.59 6.34
C ALA A 162 -7.25 -10.18 7.26
N ASP A 163 -8.39 -10.83 7.11
CA ASP A 163 -9.58 -10.58 7.91
C ASP A 163 -9.38 -10.92 9.39
N ALA A 164 -10.21 -10.36 10.27
CA ALA A 164 -10.11 -10.57 11.72
C ALA A 164 -10.23 -12.06 12.09
N PHE A 165 -11.19 -12.76 11.50
CA PHE A 165 -11.36 -14.21 11.68
C PHE A 165 -10.12 -14.99 11.23
N THR A 166 -9.56 -14.64 10.07
CA THR A 166 -8.34 -15.29 9.56
C THR A 166 -7.19 -15.13 10.55
N ARG A 167 -6.99 -13.94 11.11
CA ARG A 167 -5.95 -13.68 12.11
C ARG A 167 -6.14 -14.51 13.38
N GLU A 168 -7.37 -14.64 13.87
CA GLU A 168 -7.69 -15.51 15.02
C GLU A 168 -7.45 -16.98 14.71
N TYR A 169 -7.81 -17.44 13.51
CA TYR A 169 -7.61 -18.82 13.08
C TYR A 169 -6.12 -19.18 13.02
N PHE A 170 -5.29 -18.35 12.38
CA PHE A 170 -3.84 -18.55 12.32
C PHE A 170 -3.21 -18.55 13.71
N LYS A 171 -3.68 -17.67 14.60
CA LYS A 171 -3.25 -17.66 16.00
C LYS A 171 -3.60 -18.96 16.75
N SER A 172 -4.74 -19.58 16.43
CA SER A 172 -5.11 -20.89 17.02
C SER A 172 -4.24 -22.05 16.54
N ILE A 173 -3.66 -21.94 15.33
CA ILE A 173 -2.65 -22.87 14.80
C ILE A 173 -1.24 -22.56 15.36
N GLY A 174 -1.05 -21.40 16.00
CA GLY A 174 0.22 -20.97 16.57
C GLY A 174 1.08 -20.16 15.60
N ILE A 175 0.48 -19.60 14.54
CA ILE A 175 1.15 -18.74 13.57
C ILE A 175 0.60 -17.32 13.70
N ASP A 176 1.48 -16.33 13.89
CA ASP A 176 1.08 -14.92 13.93
C ASP A 176 1.26 -14.26 12.55
N LEU A 177 0.20 -13.62 12.06
CA LEU A 177 0.20 -12.97 10.74
C LEU A 177 0.78 -11.57 10.84
N ALA A 178 1.57 -11.18 9.84
CA ALA A 178 2.12 -9.82 9.75
C ALA A 178 1.02 -8.74 9.80
N PRO A 179 1.36 -7.52 10.26
CA PRO A 179 0.43 -6.40 10.25
C PRO A 179 0.06 -6.00 8.82
N LYS A 180 -1.08 -5.32 8.68
CA LYS A 180 -1.54 -4.75 7.41
C LYS A 180 -0.48 -3.87 6.78
N ARG A 181 -0.22 -4.06 5.48
CA ARG A 181 0.71 -3.23 4.70
C ARG A 181 -0.04 -2.23 3.83
N ASP A 182 0.45 -1.00 3.75
CA ASP A 182 -0.10 0.00 2.83
C ASP A 182 0.39 -0.29 1.40
N VAL A 183 -0.55 -0.39 0.47
CA VAL A 183 -0.34 -0.71 -0.95
C VAL A 183 -0.82 0.41 -1.86
N ARG A 184 -1.23 1.56 -1.31
CA ARG A 184 -1.66 2.71 -2.10
C ARG A 184 -0.53 3.22 -2.99
N LEU A 185 -0.86 3.46 -4.25
CA LEU A 185 0.07 4.12 -5.17
C LEU A 185 0.12 5.62 -4.83
N PRO A 186 1.31 6.25 -4.92
CA PRO A 186 1.42 7.68 -4.72
C PRO A 186 0.58 8.41 -5.78
N GLU A 187 -0.18 9.42 -5.36
CA GLU A 187 -0.93 10.25 -6.30
C GLU A 187 0.04 10.95 -7.24
N LYS A 188 -0.25 10.88 -8.55
CA LYS A 188 0.53 11.61 -9.56
C LYS A 188 0.30 13.10 -9.37
N ILE A 189 1.25 13.78 -8.75
CA ILE A 189 1.23 15.24 -8.65
C ILE A 189 1.34 15.84 -10.05
N VAL A 190 0.31 16.55 -10.49
CA VAL A 190 0.39 17.36 -11.71
C VAL A 190 1.20 18.61 -11.35
N PRO A 191 2.39 18.84 -11.95
CA PRO A 191 3.16 20.03 -11.65
C PRO A 191 2.34 21.25 -12.07
N ARG A 192 2.10 22.17 -11.13
CA ARG A 192 1.50 23.46 -11.46
C ARG A 192 2.56 24.31 -12.16
N PRO A 193 2.22 24.97 -13.28
CA PRO A 193 3.14 25.89 -13.92
C PRO A 193 3.53 27.00 -12.93
N PRO A 194 4.78 27.49 -12.96
CA PRO A 194 5.19 28.61 -12.13
C PRO A 194 4.39 29.87 -12.50
N THR A 195 4.20 30.76 -11.54
CA THR A 195 3.64 32.09 -11.78
C THR A 195 4.50 32.83 -12.80
N PRO A 196 3.92 33.40 -13.87
CA PRO A 196 4.68 34.14 -14.86
C PRO A 196 5.38 35.36 -14.23
N PRO A 197 6.52 35.81 -14.80
CA PRO A 197 7.18 37.02 -14.35
C PRO A 197 6.29 38.24 -14.55
N TYR A 198 6.46 39.24 -13.68
CA TYR A 198 5.72 40.49 -13.76
C TYR A 198 6.08 41.27 -15.04
N THR A 199 5.06 41.75 -15.75
CA THR A 199 5.19 42.37 -17.08
C THR A 199 5.68 43.83 -17.04
N GLY A 200 5.67 44.47 -15.87
CA GLY A 200 6.04 45.88 -15.73
C GLY A 200 4.90 46.89 -15.93
N TYR A 201 3.69 46.43 -16.26
CA TYR A 201 2.51 47.28 -16.39
C TYR A 201 1.63 47.22 -15.12
N GLY A 202 1.00 48.33 -14.75
CA GLY A 202 0.11 48.40 -13.59
C GLY A 202 0.83 48.22 -12.25
N SER A 203 0.13 47.77 -11.22
CA SER A 203 0.77 47.29 -9.98
C SER A 203 0.95 45.77 -10.03
N TRP A 204 1.86 45.25 -9.20
CA TRP A 204 2.05 43.80 -9.07
C TRP A 204 0.75 43.11 -8.61
N ASP A 205 0.03 43.69 -7.64
CA ASP A 205 -1.24 43.16 -7.13
C ASP A 205 -2.33 43.11 -8.20
N ASP A 206 -2.40 44.12 -9.07
CA ASP A 206 -3.37 44.21 -10.16
C ASP A 206 -3.05 43.18 -11.25
N SER A 207 -1.78 43.06 -11.65
CA SER A 207 -1.33 42.06 -12.62
C SER A 207 -1.52 40.63 -12.13
N MET A 208 -1.32 40.38 -10.82
CA MET A 208 -1.57 39.08 -10.21
C MET A 208 -3.04 38.67 -10.31
N GLY A 209 -3.97 39.63 -10.26
CA GLY A 209 -5.40 39.38 -10.44
C GLY A 209 -5.72 38.67 -11.76
N SER A 210 -5.04 39.04 -12.84
CA SER A 210 -5.17 38.42 -14.17
C SER A 210 -4.55 37.03 -14.27
N VAL A 211 -3.52 36.75 -13.47
CA VAL A 211 -2.91 35.41 -13.39
C VAL A 211 -3.82 34.44 -12.63
N LEU A 212 -4.44 34.92 -11.56
CA LEU A 212 -5.26 34.09 -10.67
C LEU A 212 -6.67 33.83 -11.21
N ASN A 213 -7.26 34.79 -11.93
CA ASN A 213 -8.65 34.73 -12.38
C ASN A 213 -8.77 35.11 -13.85
N LEU A 214 -9.65 34.41 -14.58
CA LEU A 214 -10.01 34.75 -15.97
C LEU A 214 -10.60 36.16 -16.08
N VAL A 215 -11.43 36.55 -15.11
CA VAL A 215 -11.97 37.91 -14.99
C VAL A 215 -11.26 38.58 -13.80
N PRO A 216 -10.37 39.56 -14.05
CA PRO A 216 -9.64 40.24 -13.00
C PRO A 216 -10.58 40.86 -11.98
N LYS A 217 -10.27 40.65 -10.70
CA LYS A 217 -11.00 41.27 -9.59
C LYS A 217 -10.10 42.34 -9.00
N VAL A 218 -10.69 43.49 -8.67
CA VAL A 218 -9.97 44.58 -8.01
C VAL A 218 -9.30 44.05 -6.74
N PRO A 219 -7.98 44.26 -6.56
CA PRO A 219 -7.28 43.79 -5.37
C PRO A 219 -7.89 44.45 -4.13
N LYS A 220 -8.14 43.63 -3.10
CA LYS A 220 -8.70 44.12 -1.84
C LYS A 220 -7.59 44.74 -1.01
N LYS A 221 -7.75 46.02 -0.66
CA LYS A 221 -6.88 46.69 0.30
C LYS A 221 -7.14 46.18 1.72
N ASP A 222 -6.12 46.16 2.56
CA ASP A 222 -6.25 45.82 3.98
C ASP A 222 -6.97 46.95 4.74
N MET A 223 -8.30 46.87 4.75
CA MET A 223 -9.16 47.88 5.38
C MET A 223 -8.87 48.07 6.86
N GLN A 224 -8.54 46.98 7.57
CA GLN A 224 -8.19 47.02 8.98
C GLN A 224 -6.93 47.85 9.24
N LYS A 225 -5.89 47.68 8.41
CA LYS A 225 -4.66 48.46 8.49
C LYS A 225 -4.93 49.94 8.22
N LEU A 226 -5.75 50.21 7.20
CA LEU A 226 -6.13 51.56 6.82
C LEU A 226 -6.85 52.28 7.97
N LEU A 227 -7.84 51.65 8.60
CA LEU A 227 -8.64 52.22 9.69
C LEU A 227 -7.84 52.41 10.99
N ILE A 228 -7.04 51.42 11.40
CA ILE A 228 -6.33 51.47 12.68
C ILE A 228 -5.19 52.48 12.67
N ASN A 229 -4.52 52.65 11.52
CA ASN A 229 -3.36 53.50 11.37
C ASN A 229 -3.65 54.83 10.67
N GLU A 230 -4.93 55.14 10.44
CA GLU A 230 -5.35 56.42 9.91
C GLU A 230 -4.81 57.57 10.79
N GLY A 231 -4.14 58.54 10.16
CA GLY A 231 -3.50 59.67 10.84
C GLY A 231 -2.19 59.36 11.59
N LYS A 232 -1.75 58.10 11.67
CA LYS A 232 -0.45 57.76 12.27
C LYS A 232 0.67 57.86 11.22
N VAL A 233 1.56 58.82 11.43
CA VAL A 233 2.72 59.07 10.56
C VAL A 233 3.99 59.01 11.38
N LEU A 234 4.94 58.17 10.97
CA LEU A 234 6.27 58.17 11.57
C LEU A 234 7.11 59.23 10.87
N ARG A 235 7.60 60.20 11.64
CA ARG A 235 8.41 61.31 11.13
C ARG A 235 9.85 61.16 11.56
N PHE A 236 10.75 61.17 10.59
CA PHE A 236 12.20 61.09 10.81
C PHE A 236 12.90 62.27 10.15
N LEU A 237 13.96 62.75 10.79
CA LEU A 237 14.84 63.77 10.22
C LEU A 237 16.06 63.06 9.64
N ALA A 238 16.39 63.37 8.39
CA ALA A 238 17.45 62.73 7.64
C ALA A 238 18.37 63.77 6.98
N ALA A 239 19.59 63.33 6.71
CA ALA A 239 20.60 64.05 5.94
C ALA A 239 21.26 63.06 4.98
N PHE A 240 21.88 63.55 3.91
CA PHE A 240 22.65 62.68 3.03
C PHE A 240 23.82 62.05 3.79
N SER A 241 24.06 60.76 3.56
CA SER A 241 25.22 60.06 4.12
C SER A 241 26.53 60.55 3.50
N ASN A 242 26.53 60.79 2.18
CA ASN A 242 27.64 61.36 1.41
C ASN A 242 27.14 62.59 0.62
N PRO A 243 27.04 63.78 1.27
CA PRO A 243 26.58 64.98 0.60
C PRO A 243 27.65 65.57 -0.34
N GLU A 244 27.22 66.09 -1.48
CA GLU A 244 27.98 67.09 -2.25
C GLU A 244 28.19 68.35 -1.37
N PRO A 245 29.23 69.16 -1.60
CA PRO A 245 29.56 70.31 -0.75
C PRO A 245 28.39 71.32 -0.59
N GLU A 246 27.48 71.37 -1.57
CA GLU A 246 26.28 72.22 -1.56
C GLU A 246 25.14 71.62 -0.71
N ASP A 247 25.11 70.30 -0.53
CA ASP A 247 24.02 69.54 0.09
C ASP A 247 24.25 69.23 1.58
N VAL A 248 25.41 69.58 2.14
CA VAL A 248 25.80 69.26 3.53
C VAL A 248 24.82 69.81 4.57
N SER A 249 24.29 71.01 4.33
CA SER A 249 23.33 71.67 5.24
C SER A 249 21.87 71.30 4.97
N ARG A 250 21.59 70.55 3.90
CA ARG A 250 20.22 70.12 3.58
C ARG A 250 19.74 69.11 4.61
N ARG A 251 18.46 69.24 4.97
CA ARG A 251 17.78 68.35 5.90
C ARG A 251 16.50 67.91 5.25
N PHE A 252 16.20 66.63 5.32
CA PHE A 252 14.97 66.05 4.81
C PHE A 252 14.15 65.55 5.97
N VAL A 253 12.85 65.64 5.83
CA VAL A 253 11.93 65.02 6.77
C VAL A 253 11.20 63.91 6.02
N PHE A 254 11.40 62.69 6.49
CA PHE A 254 10.75 61.49 6.01
C PHE A 254 9.47 61.29 6.79
N ASN A 255 8.34 61.24 6.10
CA ASN A 255 7.06 60.84 6.65
C ASN A 255 6.73 59.45 6.10
N TYR A 256 6.63 58.46 6.98
CA TYR A 256 6.12 57.14 6.63
C TYR A 256 4.68 57.01 7.10
N HIS A 257 3.77 56.79 6.16
CA HIS A 257 2.34 56.66 6.41
C HIS A 257 2.02 55.20 6.74
N LEU A 258 1.60 54.94 7.98
CA LEU A 258 1.38 53.57 8.47
C LEU A 258 0.10 52.91 7.91
N PHE A 259 -0.78 53.68 7.27
CA PHE A 259 -2.06 53.20 6.74
C PHE A 259 -1.93 52.58 5.33
N ASP A 260 -0.98 53.03 4.52
CA ASP A 260 -0.76 52.56 3.13
C ASP A 260 0.71 52.22 2.81
N ASP A 261 1.60 52.27 3.80
CA ASP A 261 3.05 52.04 3.66
C ASP A 261 3.75 53.00 2.67
N THR A 262 3.14 54.15 2.37
CA THR A 262 3.74 55.13 1.48
C THR A 262 4.72 56.06 2.20
N LEU A 263 5.71 56.54 1.45
CA LEU A 263 6.70 57.50 1.93
C LEU A 263 6.44 58.86 1.29
N SER A 264 6.45 59.92 2.10
CA SER A 264 6.56 61.29 1.59
C SER A 264 7.79 61.98 2.16
N ILE A 265 8.61 62.52 1.27
CA ILE A 265 9.85 63.22 1.63
C ILE A 265 9.62 64.71 1.37
N HIS A 266 9.98 65.54 2.34
CA HIS A 266 9.88 66.99 2.20
C HIS A 266 11.09 67.67 2.82
N GLU A 267 11.55 68.72 2.14
CA GLU A 267 12.64 69.57 2.58
C GLU A 267 12.03 70.82 3.24
N PRO A 268 12.22 71.03 4.56
CA PRO A 268 11.71 72.21 5.24
C PRO A 268 12.46 73.47 4.77
N PRO A 269 11.76 74.62 4.66
CA PRO A 269 12.38 75.87 4.22
C PRO A 269 13.45 76.34 5.20
N GLN A 270 14.69 76.48 4.73
CA GLN A 270 15.80 77.06 5.50
C GLN A 270 16.14 78.45 4.95
N ARG A 271 16.24 79.43 5.85
CA ARG A 271 16.65 80.80 5.48
C ARG A 271 18.09 80.79 5.00
N ASN A 272 18.38 81.57 3.96
CA ASN A 272 19.72 81.81 3.42
C ASN A 272 20.40 80.57 2.77
N LEU A 273 19.66 79.50 2.47
CA LEU A 273 20.21 78.31 1.80
C LEU A 273 20.24 78.44 0.26
N GLY A 274 19.40 79.30 -0.32
CA GLY A 274 19.37 79.56 -1.78
C GLY A 274 18.72 78.45 -2.63
N ILE A 275 18.22 77.37 -2.01
CA ILE A 275 17.59 76.23 -2.68
C ILE A 275 16.06 76.33 -2.58
N VAL A 276 15.35 76.04 -3.67
CA VAL A 276 13.88 75.96 -3.67
C VAL A 276 13.45 74.70 -2.91
N THR A 277 12.92 74.89 -1.71
CA THR A 277 12.46 73.80 -0.84
C THR A 277 11.06 73.33 -1.21
N GLY A 278 10.75 72.04 -1.00
CA GLY A 278 9.44 71.48 -1.33
C GLY A 278 9.34 69.98 -1.09
N LYS A 279 8.39 69.34 -1.78
CA LYS A 279 8.32 67.87 -1.86
C LYS A 279 9.51 67.39 -2.70
N PHE A 280 10.28 66.46 -2.15
CA PHE A 280 11.43 65.85 -2.80
C PHE A 280 11.01 64.56 -3.51
#